data_AF-A0A8J2EHP5-F1
#
_entry.id   AF-A0A8J2EHP5-F1
#
_cell.length_a   1.000
_cell.length_b   1.000
_cell.length_c   1.000
_cell.angle_alpha   90.00
_cell.angle_beta   90.00
_cell.angle_gamma   90.00
#
_symmetry.space_group_name_H-M   'P 1'
#
loop_
_entity.id
_entity.type
_entity.pdbx_description
1 polymer ?
#
loop_
_entity_poly.entity_id
_entity_poly.type
_entity_poly.pdbx_seq_one_letter_code
_entity_poly.pdbx_strand_id
1 'polypeptide(L)'
;MAFKSHYHEVVDTIGYMFTEMFRRLRDKHSDLIAIVNQQYPAEPFEWLDPALKLEFSQAREMLAEAGVVLGEEDDLSTADEKLLGKLVKKKYSTDFFILDKFPLAVRPFYTM
;
A
#
# COMPACT_ATOMS: atom_id res chain seq x y z
N MET A 1 -2.10 -0.64 19.80
CA MET A 1 -3.45 -0.04 19.89
C MET A 1 -4.42 -1.18 20.14
N ALA A 2 -5.15 -1.17 21.25
CA ALA A 2 -6.18 -2.18 21.49
C ALA A 2 -7.41 -1.87 20.62
N PHE A 3 -8.05 -2.90 20.07
CA PHE A 3 -9.30 -2.82 19.33
C PHE A 3 -10.40 -3.59 20.07
N LYS A 4 -11.68 -3.39 19.71
CA LYS A 4 -12.79 -4.04 20.43
C LYS A 4 -13.23 -5.35 19.80
N SER A 5 -13.40 -5.37 18.48
CA SER A 5 -14.06 -6.47 17.76
C SER A 5 -13.19 -7.02 16.65
N HIS A 6 -12.51 -6.17 15.87
CA HIS A 6 -11.74 -6.61 14.72
C HIS A 6 -10.49 -5.77 14.52
N TYR A 7 -9.38 -6.39 14.10
CA TYR A 7 -8.10 -5.69 13.89
C TYR A 7 -8.18 -4.62 12.78
N HIS A 8 -9.18 -4.69 11.90
CA HIS A 8 -9.43 -3.62 10.92
C HIS A 8 -9.70 -2.26 11.57
N GLU A 9 -10.17 -2.19 12.81
CA GLU A 9 -10.24 -0.93 13.56
C GLU A 9 -8.86 -0.24 13.62
N VAL A 10 -7.80 -1.04 13.83
CA VAL A 10 -6.42 -0.55 13.85
C VAL A 10 -5.91 -0.27 12.44
N VAL A 11 -6.18 -1.17 11.48
CA VAL A 11 -5.76 -0.99 10.08
C VAL A 11 -6.34 0.29 9.49
N ASP A 12 -7.63 0.53 9.69
CA ASP A 12 -8.32 1.72 9.20
C ASP A 12 -7.81 2.98 9.91
N THR A 13 -7.48 2.90 11.21
CA THR A 13 -6.86 4.01 11.93
C THR A 13 -5.46 4.34 11.37
N ILE A 14 -4.65 3.33 11.06
CA ILE A 14 -3.33 3.51 10.44
C ILE A 14 -3.47 4.09 9.02
N GLY A 15 -4.40 3.56 8.22
CA GLY A 15 -4.69 4.05 6.88
C GLY A 15 -5.10 5.53 6.90
N TYR A 16 -6.04 5.89 7.78
CA TYR A 16 -6.46 7.27 7.97
C TYR A 16 -5.30 8.18 8.39
N MET A 17 -4.48 7.76 9.36
CA MET A 17 -3.29 8.50 9.80
C MET A 17 -2.37 8.85 8.62
N PHE A 18 -2.07 7.88 7.73
CA PHE A 18 -1.23 8.14 6.56
C PHE A 18 -1.89 9.10 5.58
N THR A 19 -3.18 8.91 5.25
CA THR A 19 -3.88 9.83 4.33
C THR A 19 -3.96 11.27 4.87
N GLU A 20 -4.10 11.45 6.18
CA GLU A 20 -4.02 12.77 6.82
C GLU A 20 -2.61 13.37 6.72
N MET A 21 -1.56 12.57 6.89
CA MET A 21 -0.18 13.03 6.71
C MET A 21 0.05 13.49 5.26
N PHE A 22 -0.37 12.71 4.26
CA PHE A 22 -0.23 13.07 2.85
C PHE A 22 -0.97 14.36 2.52
N ARG A 23 -2.22 14.49 3.00
CA ARG A 23 -3.01 15.71 2.85
C ARG A 23 -2.31 16.92 3.44
N ARG A 24 -1.81 16.82 4.68
CA ARG A 24 -1.11 17.93 5.34
C ARG A 24 0.19 18.29 4.64
N LEU A 25 0.97 17.33 4.17
CA LEU A 25 2.18 17.58 3.39
C LEU A 25 1.87 18.35 2.11
N ARG A 26 0.86 17.91 1.35
CA ARG A 26 0.40 18.61 0.14
C ARG A 26 -0.08 20.04 0.45
N ASP A 27 -0.88 20.21 1.50
CA ASP A 27 -1.56 21.48 1.76
C ASP A 27 -0.68 22.52 2.50
N LYS A 28 0.29 22.07 3.30
CA LYS A 28 1.12 22.94 4.15
C LYS A 28 2.59 23.03 3.73
N HIS A 29 3.07 22.11 2.90
CA HIS A 29 4.48 22.00 2.54
C HIS A 29 4.70 21.79 1.04
N SER A 30 3.74 22.18 0.18
CA SER A 30 3.85 22.06 -1.28
C SER A 30 5.00 22.88 -1.86
N ASP A 31 5.36 24.00 -1.24
CA ASP A 31 6.52 24.81 -1.58
C ASP A 31 7.83 24.04 -1.38
N LEU A 32 7.99 23.39 -0.21
CA LEU A 32 9.16 22.58 0.10
C LEU A 32 9.23 21.34 -0.82
N ILE A 33 8.09 20.70 -1.09
CA ILE A 33 8.01 19.59 -2.04
C ILE A 33 8.44 20.05 -3.43
N ALA A 34 7.99 21.22 -3.89
CA ALA A 34 8.35 21.78 -5.19
C ALA A 34 9.86 22.10 -5.28
N ILE A 35 10.49 22.56 -4.19
CA ILE A 35 11.95 22.79 -4.13
C ILE A 35 12.70 21.47 -4.34
N VAL A 36 12.33 20.41 -3.61
CA VAL A 36 12.97 19.09 -3.78
C VAL A 36 12.74 18.54 -5.20
N ASN A 37 11.55 18.76 -5.75
CA ASN A 37 11.18 18.32 -7.09
C ASN A 37 12.03 18.95 -8.22
N GLN A 38 12.65 20.11 -7.98
CA GLN A 38 13.57 20.72 -8.94
C GLN A 38 14.86 19.90 -9.10
N GLN A 39 15.34 19.29 -8.01
CA GLN A 39 16.56 18.48 -8.02
C GLN A 39 16.26 17.00 -8.30
N TYR A 40 15.14 16.51 -7.78
CA TYR A 40 14.70 15.12 -7.91
C TYR A 40 13.27 15.08 -8.45
N PRO A 41 13.10 15.18 -9.79
CA PRO A 41 11.78 15.17 -10.41
C PRO A 41 11.00 13.91 -10.08
N ALA A 42 9.79 14.10 -9.58
CA ALA A 42 8.81 13.08 -9.23
C ALA A 42 7.40 13.58 -9.57
N GLU A 43 6.51 12.64 -9.88
CA GLU A 43 5.09 12.95 -10.04
C GLU A 43 4.45 13.24 -8.68
N PRO A 44 3.38 14.06 -8.62
CA PRO A 44 2.62 14.25 -7.40
C PRO A 44 2.11 12.92 -6.85
N PHE A 45 2.26 12.73 -5.54
CA PHE A 45 1.79 11.52 -4.87
C PHE A 45 0.26 11.46 -4.83
N GLU A 46 -0.33 10.36 -5.30
CA GLU A 46 -1.77 10.15 -5.38
C GLU A 46 -2.24 9.09 -4.37
N TRP A 47 -3.36 9.34 -3.70
CA TRP A 47 -3.97 8.40 -2.77
C TRP A 47 -5.50 8.42 -2.86
N LEU A 48 -6.13 7.31 -2.49
CA LEU A 48 -7.57 7.22 -2.27
C LEU A 48 -7.90 7.48 -0.79
N ASP A 49 -9.07 8.04 -0.54
CA ASP A 49 -9.62 8.21 0.81
C ASP A 49 -11.08 7.73 0.82
N PRO A 50 -11.39 6.57 1.44
CA PRO A 50 -10.50 5.74 2.25
C PRO A 50 -9.40 5.03 1.43
N ALA A 51 -8.30 4.68 2.09
CA ALA A 51 -7.19 3.97 1.47
C ALA A 51 -7.61 2.63 0.83
N LEU A 52 -7.08 2.33 -0.35
CA LEU A 52 -7.34 1.06 -1.03
C LEU A 52 -6.86 -0.11 -0.18
N LYS A 53 -7.73 -1.09 0.06
CA LYS A 53 -7.39 -2.35 0.73
C LYS A 53 -7.52 -3.49 -0.29
N LEU A 54 -6.46 -4.28 -0.44
CA LEU A 54 -6.44 -5.48 -1.26
C LEU A 54 -6.10 -6.68 -0.37
N GLU A 55 -6.73 -7.82 -0.65
CA GLU A 55 -6.31 -9.08 -0.05
C GLU A 55 -5.13 -9.68 -0.83
N PHE A 56 -4.30 -10.49 -0.16
CA PHE A 56 -3.15 -11.16 -0.77
C PHE A 56 -3.55 -12.03 -1.97
N SER A 57 -4.72 -12.66 -1.92
CA SER A 57 -5.32 -13.40 -3.04
C SER A 57 -5.49 -12.52 -4.29
N GLN A 58 -6.04 -11.31 -4.12
CA GLN A 58 -6.24 -10.36 -5.22
C GLN A 58 -4.91 -9.85 -5.77
N ALA A 59 -3.91 -9.62 -4.90
CA ALA A 59 -2.57 -9.25 -5.34
C ALA A 59 -1.89 -10.37 -6.14
N ARG A 60 -2.04 -11.63 -5.72
CA ARG A 60 -1.55 -12.79 -6.46
C ARG A 60 -2.20 -12.92 -7.83
N GLU A 61 -3.52 -12.72 -7.93
CA GLU A 61 -4.24 -12.73 -9.21
C GLU A 61 -3.70 -11.64 -10.14
N MET A 62 -3.52 -10.42 -9.64
CA MET A 62 -2.96 -9.31 -10.43
C MET A 62 -1.52 -9.61 -10.91
N LEU A 63 -0.70 -10.24 -10.09
CA LEU A 63 0.66 -10.63 -10.45
C LEU A 63 0.68 -11.80 -11.45
N ALA A 64 -0.24 -12.76 -11.31
CA ALA A 64 -0.40 -13.88 -12.25
C ALA A 64 -0.83 -13.39 -13.64
N GLU A 65 -1.74 -12.41 -13.72
CA GLU A 65 -2.11 -11.75 -14.98
C GLU A 65 -0.93 -11.04 -15.64
N ALA A 66 0.04 -10.57 -14.85
CA ALA A 66 1.28 -9.96 -15.33
C ALA A 66 2.40 -10.98 -15.64
N GLY A 67 2.12 -12.28 -15.52
CA GLY A 67 3.06 -13.37 -15.82
C GLY A 67 3.94 -13.81 -14.64
N VAL A 68 3.65 -13.35 -13.42
CA VAL A 68 4.37 -13.75 -12.20
C VAL A 68 3.53 -14.77 -11.43
N VAL A 69 4.00 -16.01 -11.35
CA VAL A 69 3.33 -17.08 -10.61
C VAL A 69 3.94 -17.21 -9.22
N LEU A 70 3.17 -16.83 -8.20
CA LEU A 70 3.51 -17.00 -6.79
C LEU A 70 2.84 -18.26 -6.24
N GLY A 71 3.58 -19.05 -5.47
CA GLY A 71 3.01 -20.11 -4.65
C GLY A 71 2.00 -19.57 -3.63
N GLU A 72 1.20 -20.46 -3.03
CA GLU A 72 0.16 -20.03 -2.09
C GLU A 72 0.72 -19.50 -0.77
N GLU A 73 1.88 -20.01 -0.36
CA GLU A 73 2.57 -19.65 0.88
C GLU A 73 3.84 -18.83 0.64
N ASP A 74 4.11 -18.44 -0.61
CA ASP A 74 5.27 -17.63 -0.94
C ASP A 74 5.06 -16.17 -0.49
N ASP A 75 6.13 -15.55 0.01
CA ASP A 75 6.14 -14.12 0.28
C ASP A 75 6.40 -13.32 -1.00
N LEU A 76 6.04 -12.05 -1.00
CA LEU A 76 6.35 -11.15 -2.10
C LEU A 76 7.83 -10.78 -2.07
N SER A 77 8.53 -10.97 -3.20
CA SER A 77 9.86 -10.40 -3.35
C SER A 77 9.77 -8.89 -3.58
N THR A 78 10.85 -8.15 -3.34
CA THR A 78 10.91 -6.70 -3.64
C THR A 78 10.59 -6.37 -5.10
N ALA A 79 10.87 -7.29 -6.03
CA ALA A 79 10.51 -7.12 -7.43
C ALA A 79 9.00 -7.23 -7.65
N ASP A 80 8.35 -8.18 -6.96
CA ASP A 80 6.91 -8.41 -7.03
C ASP A 80 6.13 -7.27 -6.37
N GLU A 81 6.60 -6.77 -5.22
CA GLU A 81 6.02 -5.59 -4.56
C GLU A 81 6.05 -4.38 -5.50
N LYS A 82 7.18 -4.15 -6.18
CA LYS A 82 7.34 -3.03 -7.13
C LYS A 82 6.45 -3.21 -8.37
N LEU A 83 6.29 -4.43 -8.86
CA LEU A 83 5.39 -4.73 -9.97
C LEU A 83 3.93 -4.52 -9.56
N LEU A 84 3.52 -5.06 -8.41
CA LEU A 84 2.20 -4.90 -7.84
C LEU A 84 1.84 -3.43 -7.67
N GLY A 85 2.76 -2.62 -7.12
CA GLY A 85 2.57 -1.17 -7.00
C GLY A 85 2.28 -0.49 -8.34
N LYS A 86 2.99 -0.87 -9.41
CA LYS A 86 2.70 -0.36 -10.77
C LYS A 86 1.34 -0.80 -11.30
N LEU A 87 0.95 -2.06 -11.04
CA LEU A 87 -0.36 -2.59 -11.45
C LEU A 87 -1.50 -1.88 -10.72
N VAL A 88 -1.34 -1.66 -9.42
CA VAL A 88 -2.29 -0.90 -8.58
C VAL A 88 -2.40 0.55 -9.07
N LYS A 89 -1.27 1.22 -9.29
CA LYS A 89 -1.25 2.59 -9.84
C LYS A 89 -1.97 2.67 -11.19
N LYS A 90 -1.75 1.71 -12.08
CA LYS A 90 -2.42 1.66 -13.39
C LYS A 90 -3.92 1.39 -13.29
N LYS A 91 -4.36 0.55 -12.34
CA LYS A 91 -5.76 0.12 -12.20
C LYS A 91 -6.63 1.07 -11.36
N TYR A 92 -6.05 1.65 -10.32
CA TYR A 92 -6.77 2.42 -9.30
C TYR A 92 -6.28 3.86 -9.15
N SER A 93 -5.27 4.28 -9.93
CA SER A 93 -4.70 5.64 -9.88
C SER A 93 -4.29 6.07 -8.47
N THR A 94 -3.54 5.19 -7.79
CA THR A 94 -3.05 5.45 -6.43
C THR A 94 -1.65 4.89 -6.20
N ASP A 95 -0.83 5.64 -5.45
CA ASP A 95 0.50 5.25 -4.98
C ASP A 95 0.48 4.66 -3.56
N PHE A 96 -0.68 4.67 -2.89
CA PHE A 96 -0.85 4.17 -1.53
C PHE A 96 -1.99 3.15 -1.46
N PHE A 97 -1.68 1.96 -0.97
CA PHE A 97 -2.65 0.91 -0.69
C PHE A 97 -2.18 0.05 0.47
N ILE A 98 -3.09 -0.73 1.02
CA ILE A 98 -2.87 -1.67 2.11
C ILE A 98 -3.08 -3.08 1.54
N LEU A 99 -2.08 -3.94 1.72
CA LEU A 99 -2.20 -5.36 1.44
C LEU A 99 -2.52 -6.11 2.75
N ASP A 100 -3.60 -6.87 2.74
CA ASP A 100 -4.13 -7.61 3.90
C ASP A 100 -4.14 -9.12 3.62
N LYS A 101 -4.32 -9.92 4.68
CA LYS A 101 -4.45 -11.39 4.60
C LYS A 101 -3.23 -12.10 4.01
N PHE A 102 -2.03 -11.73 4.46
CA PHE A 102 -0.80 -12.44 4.13
C PHE A 102 -0.83 -13.91 4.58
N PRO A 103 -0.10 -14.81 3.90
CA PRO A 103 0.03 -16.20 4.33
C PRO A 103 0.66 -16.29 5.73
N LEU A 104 0.13 -17.15 6.60
CA LEU A 104 0.63 -17.27 7.98
C LEU A 104 2.10 -17.74 8.02
N ALA A 105 2.50 -18.60 7.07
CA ALA A 105 3.83 -19.20 6.99
C ALA A 105 4.97 -18.17 6.85
N VAL A 106 4.69 -16.98 6.32
CA VAL A 106 5.71 -15.94 6.06
C VAL A 106 5.69 -14.83 7.10
N ARG A 107 4.85 -14.93 8.13
CA ARG A 107 4.70 -13.90 9.16
C ARG A 107 5.35 -14.34 10.47
N PRO A 108 5.77 -13.38 11.32
CA PRO A 108 6.34 -13.70 12.62
C PRO A 108 5.37 -14.53 13.49
N PHE A 109 5.93 -15.29 14.43
CA PHE A 109 5.21 -16.24 15.29
C PHE A 109 4.04 -15.65 16.10
N TYR A 110 3.99 -14.33 16.31
CA TYR A 110 2.95 -13.63 17.06
C TYR A 110 1.79 -13.13 16.19
N THR A 111 1.77 -13.49 14.91
CA THR A 111 0.72 -13.09 13.98
C THR A 111 -0.53 -13.96 14.21
N MET A 112 -1.67 -13.28 14.36
CA MET A 112 -2.99 -13.89 14.61
C MET A 112 -3.79 -14.03 13.32
#